data_AF-A0A7W1A6J3-F1
#
_entry.id   AF-A0A7W1A6J3-F1
#
_cell.length_a   1.000
_cell.length_b   1.000
_cell.length_c   1.000
_cell.angle_alpha   90.00
_cell.angle_beta   90.00
_cell.angle_gamma   90.00
#
_symmetry.space_group_name_H-M   'P 1'
#
loop_
_entity.id
_entity.type
_entity.pdbx_description
1 polymer ?
#
loop_
_entity_poly.entity_id
_entity_poly.type
_entity_poly.pdbx_seq_one_letter_code
_entity_poly.pdbx_strand_id
1 'polypeptide(L)'
;GLMLAGDKTLSKKVLSFHSILTAKFATMYRGQVDWAGDIKFPLLVKPPQEDASLGITQKSIVNSIQELLEVMGSTQTEYQSPVLVEEFIDGREFYVGVLGNSKAMALPIIELDFSKYPKDLPKIASWEAKWGDDGDEKGAEFEGTESVFPTDLSDDLIEKINKVAIDSFHALRLRDYARIDLRVTAKEEIYVIEANPNCYLEQKSEFARAAEKSGMEYAALIGRIAELATARYSR
;
A
#
# COMPACT_ATOMS: atom_id res chain seq x y z
N GLY A 1 1.76 -13.34 -8.92
CA GLY A 1 0.93 -12.21 -8.51
C GLY A 1 0.42 -12.40 -7.11
N LEU A 2 -0.80 -12.92 -6.97
CA LEU A 2 -1.54 -12.97 -5.70
C LEU A 2 -0.71 -13.44 -4.49
N MET A 3 -0.07 -14.62 -4.56
CA MET A 3 0.75 -15.11 -3.45
C MET A 3 1.93 -14.21 -3.10
N LEU A 4 2.58 -13.59 -4.09
CA LEU A 4 3.71 -12.69 -3.85
C LEU A 4 3.24 -11.40 -3.19
N ALA A 5 2.12 -10.83 -3.67
CA ALA A 5 1.57 -9.58 -3.18
C ALA A 5 0.84 -9.71 -1.83
N GLY A 6 0.16 -10.83 -1.58
CA GLY A 6 -0.54 -11.09 -0.32
C GLY A 6 0.37 -11.42 0.86
N ASP A 7 1.67 -11.66 0.62
CA ASP A 7 2.67 -11.73 1.67
C ASP A 7 3.58 -10.50 1.58
N LYS A 8 3.39 -9.57 2.52
CA LYS A 8 4.12 -8.29 2.56
C LYS A 8 5.63 -8.51 2.71
N THR A 9 6.05 -9.59 3.37
CA THR A 9 7.46 -9.95 3.53
C THR A 9 8.05 -10.41 2.21
N LEU A 10 7.39 -11.34 1.52
CA LEU A 10 7.84 -11.84 0.22
C LEU A 10 7.84 -10.72 -0.83
N SER A 11 6.82 -9.88 -0.86
CA SER A 11 6.76 -8.70 -1.71
C SER A 11 7.99 -7.83 -1.55
N LYS A 12 8.35 -7.48 -0.32
CA LYS A 12 9.53 -6.63 -0.05
C LYS A 12 10.83 -7.28 -0.48
N LYS A 13 11.00 -8.58 -0.27
CA LYS A 13 12.19 -9.33 -0.73
C LYS A 13 12.31 -9.26 -2.25
N VAL A 14 11.21 -9.45 -2.99
CA VAL A 14 11.18 -9.36 -4.47
C VAL A 14 11.44 -7.93 -4.96
N LEU A 15 10.78 -6.93 -4.38
CA LEU A 15 10.96 -5.52 -4.76
C LEU A 15 12.43 -5.09 -4.54
N SER A 16 13.01 -5.44 -3.39
CA SER A 16 14.40 -5.15 -3.07
C SER A 16 15.37 -5.80 -4.05
N PHE A 17 15.11 -7.05 -4.46
CA PHE A 17 15.92 -7.73 -5.49
C PHE A 17 15.92 -6.96 -6.82
N HIS A 18 14.80 -6.34 -7.17
CA HIS A 18 14.65 -5.50 -8.36
C HIS A 18 15.10 -4.05 -8.17
N SER A 19 15.75 -3.71 -7.04
CA SER A 19 16.17 -2.34 -6.68
C SER A 19 15.01 -1.35 -6.61
N ILE A 20 13.80 -1.84 -6.34
CA ILE A 20 12.63 -1.01 -6.05
C ILE A 20 12.62 -0.74 -4.54
N LEU A 21 12.60 0.54 -4.17
CA LEU A 21 12.63 0.94 -2.77
C LEU A 21 11.37 0.47 -2.04
N THR A 22 11.58 -0.10 -0.87
CA THR A 22 10.56 -0.41 0.13
C THR A 22 11.20 -0.27 1.50
N ALA A 23 10.40 -0.05 2.54
CA ALA A 23 10.92 0.09 3.90
C ALA A 23 11.79 -1.13 4.28
N LYS A 24 12.97 -0.87 4.85
CA LYS A 24 13.76 -1.94 5.46
C LYS A 24 12.94 -2.57 6.57
N PHE A 25 13.11 -3.87 6.76
CA PHE A 25 12.25 -4.63 7.63
C PHE A 25 12.95 -5.79 8.32
N ALA A 26 12.29 -6.27 9.37
CA ALA A 26 12.57 -7.52 10.06
C ALA A 26 11.26 -8.33 10.19
N THR A 27 11.39 -9.64 10.27
CA THR A 27 10.29 -10.57 10.53
C THR A 27 10.65 -11.49 11.67
N MET A 28 9.68 -11.69 12.57
CA MET A 28 9.88 -12.56 13.71
C MET A 28 8.59 -13.19 14.22
N TYR A 29 8.73 -14.32 14.88
CA TYR A 29 7.62 -15.02 15.52
C TYR A 29 8.10 -15.74 16.78
N ARG A 30 7.46 -15.46 17.92
CA ARG A 30 7.71 -16.13 19.21
C ARG A 30 9.20 -16.22 19.58
N GLY A 31 9.91 -15.09 19.42
CA GLY A 31 11.34 -14.97 19.74
C GLY A 31 12.28 -15.53 18.67
N GLN A 32 11.77 -16.11 17.58
CA GLN A 32 12.58 -16.52 16.43
C GLN A 32 12.58 -15.44 15.36
N VAL A 33 13.77 -15.00 14.97
CA VAL A 33 13.97 -14.05 13.87
C VAL A 33 14.10 -14.83 12.57
N ASP A 34 13.20 -14.57 11.61
CA ASP A 34 13.27 -15.14 10.25
C ASP A 34 14.20 -14.28 9.38
N TRP A 35 14.03 -12.96 9.45
CA TRP A 35 14.87 -12.00 8.75
C TRP A 35 15.03 -10.74 9.60
N ALA A 36 16.21 -10.11 9.57
CA ALA A 36 16.43 -8.82 10.19
C ALA A 36 17.38 -7.96 9.35
N GLY A 37 16.84 -6.89 8.77
CA GLY A 37 17.64 -5.81 8.21
C GLY A 37 18.13 -4.85 9.29
N ASP A 38 19.06 -3.96 8.91
CA ASP A 38 19.45 -2.80 9.72
C ASP A 38 18.35 -1.73 9.65
N ILE A 39 17.39 -1.82 10.57
CA ILE A 39 16.19 -0.96 10.68
C ILE A 39 16.35 0.09 11.79
N LYS A 40 15.79 1.28 11.59
CA LYS A 40 15.85 2.41 12.52
C LYS A 40 14.47 2.93 12.89
N PHE A 41 14.32 3.37 14.14
CA PHE A 41 13.10 4.03 14.61
C PHE A 41 12.84 5.36 13.87
N PRO A 42 11.57 5.78 13.73
CA PRO A 42 10.35 5.06 14.14
C PRO A 42 10.07 3.81 13.29
N LEU A 43 9.49 2.78 13.92
CA LEU A 43 9.14 1.51 13.26
C LEU A 43 7.62 1.32 13.24
N LEU A 44 7.10 0.69 12.19
CA LEU A 44 5.73 0.22 12.09
C LEU A 44 5.69 -1.30 12.29
N VAL A 45 4.87 -1.76 13.23
CA VAL A 45 4.62 -3.18 13.52
C VAL A 45 3.27 -3.58 12.95
N LYS A 46 3.25 -4.59 12.07
CA LYS A 46 2.00 -5.08 11.45
C LYS A 46 2.04 -6.59 11.17
N PRO A 47 0.87 -7.26 11.10
CA PRO A 47 0.82 -8.61 10.57
C PRO A 47 1.18 -8.63 9.06
N PRO A 48 1.88 -9.67 8.57
CA PRO A 48 2.39 -9.71 7.20
C PRO A 48 1.35 -10.06 6.13
N GLN A 49 0.20 -10.63 6.53
CA GLN A 49 -0.80 -11.22 5.63
C GLN A 49 -2.20 -10.60 5.76
N GLU A 50 -2.40 -9.60 6.62
CA GLU A 50 -3.70 -8.93 6.76
C GLU A 50 -3.80 -7.72 5.83
N ASP A 51 -5.00 -7.49 5.29
CA ASP A 51 -5.30 -6.37 4.39
C ASP A 51 -6.18 -5.31 5.09
N ALA A 52 -6.52 -4.24 4.38
CA ALA A 52 -7.44 -3.18 4.83
C ALA A 52 -7.04 -2.46 6.13
N SER A 53 -5.74 -2.48 6.47
CA SER A 53 -5.20 -1.92 7.71
C SER A 53 -5.71 -2.60 8.99
N LEU A 54 -6.25 -3.83 8.88
CA LEU A 54 -6.57 -4.66 10.04
C LEU A 54 -5.30 -4.86 10.88
N GLY A 55 -5.33 -4.41 12.13
CA GLY A 55 -4.20 -4.48 13.07
C GLY A 55 -3.19 -3.35 12.97
N ILE A 56 -3.44 -2.34 12.12
CA ILE A 56 -2.62 -1.12 12.06
C ILE A 56 -3.39 0.01 12.73
N THR A 57 -2.92 0.41 13.92
CA THR A 57 -3.41 1.57 14.68
C THR A 57 -2.27 2.55 14.90
N GLN A 58 -2.53 3.70 15.52
CA GLN A 58 -1.44 4.61 15.92
C GLN A 58 -0.44 3.94 16.88
N LYS A 59 -0.86 2.94 17.66
CA LYS A 59 0.02 2.17 18.54
C LYS A 59 0.96 1.23 17.78
N SER A 60 0.70 0.98 16.50
CA SER A 60 1.58 0.18 15.65
C SER A 60 2.87 0.91 15.33
N ILE A 61 2.95 2.23 15.53
CA ILE A 61 4.18 3.00 15.38
C ILE A 61 4.88 3.10 16.73
N VAL A 62 6.10 2.58 16.75
CA VAL A 62 6.93 2.50 17.95
C VAL A 62 8.20 3.32 17.76
N ASN A 63 8.66 3.94 18.84
CA ASN A 63 9.83 4.83 18.89
C ASN A 63 10.95 4.31 19.81
N SER A 64 10.70 3.20 20.51
CA SER A 64 11.66 2.59 21.43
C SER A 64 11.62 1.06 21.38
N ILE A 65 12.69 0.43 21.86
CA ILE A 65 12.77 -1.04 21.97
C ILE A 65 11.67 -1.58 22.90
N GLN A 66 11.35 -0.85 23.97
CA GLN A 66 10.31 -1.26 24.91
C GLN A 66 8.94 -1.31 24.20
N GLU A 67 8.54 -0.23 23.54
CA GLU A 67 7.29 -0.17 22.77
C GLU A 67 7.25 -1.25 21.69
N LEU A 68 8.36 -1.48 20.99
CA LEU A 68 8.47 -2.52 19.98
C LEU A 68 8.16 -3.91 20.56
N LEU A 69 8.77 -4.27 21.68
CA LEU A 69 8.55 -5.58 22.31
C LEU A 69 7.10 -5.75 22.79
N GLU A 70 6.52 -4.70 23.35
CA GLU A 70 5.12 -4.69 23.82
C GLU A 70 4.14 -4.90 22.65
N VAL A 71 4.23 -4.07 21.61
CA VAL A 71 3.33 -4.11 20.45
C VAL A 71 3.49 -5.41 19.66
N MET A 72 4.72 -5.87 19.44
CA MET A 72 4.95 -7.16 18.79
C MET A 72 4.34 -8.32 19.59
N GLY A 73 4.48 -8.31 20.91
CA GLY A 73 3.92 -9.35 21.78
C GLY A 73 2.39 -9.41 21.69
N SER A 74 1.72 -8.26 21.72
CA SER A 74 0.26 -8.20 21.53
C SER A 74 -0.16 -8.65 20.14
N THR A 75 0.48 -8.16 19.08
CA THR A 75 0.13 -8.53 17.69
C THR A 75 0.32 -10.02 17.44
N GLN A 76 1.43 -10.62 17.89
CA GLN A 76 1.64 -12.07 17.74
C GLN A 76 0.60 -12.91 18.50
N THR A 77 0.14 -12.41 19.65
CA THR A 77 -0.88 -13.09 20.46
C THR A 77 -2.26 -13.02 19.81
N GLU A 78 -2.61 -11.85 19.27
CA GLU A 78 -3.89 -11.61 18.62
C GLU A 78 -4.02 -12.37 17.30
N TYR A 79 -3.03 -12.24 16.41
CA TYR A 79 -3.09 -12.81 15.06
C TYR A 79 -2.51 -14.22 14.94
N GLN A 80 -1.85 -14.73 15.99
CA GLN A 80 -1.18 -16.04 16.00
C GLN A 80 -0.19 -16.25 14.83
N SER A 81 0.36 -15.17 14.28
CA SER A 81 1.21 -15.16 13.08
C SER A 81 2.52 -14.40 13.33
N PRO A 82 3.55 -14.55 12.44
CA PRO A 82 4.72 -13.69 12.48
C PRO A 82 4.35 -12.21 12.41
N VAL A 83 5.21 -11.34 12.92
CA VAL A 83 5.08 -9.88 12.75
C VAL A 83 6.10 -9.37 11.76
N LEU A 84 5.67 -8.40 10.95
CA LEU A 84 6.52 -7.57 10.12
C LEU A 84 6.79 -6.27 10.87
N VAL A 85 8.07 -5.97 11.09
CA VAL A 85 8.55 -4.72 11.66
C VAL A 85 9.30 -3.98 10.58
N GLU A 86 8.84 -2.79 10.19
CA GLU A 86 9.43 -2.02 9.10
C GLU A 86 9.72 -0.57 9.51
N GLU A 87 10.70 0.06 8.87
CA GLU A 87 10.93 1.50 9.05
C GLU A 87 9.67 2.28 8.62
N PHE A 88 9.22 3.19 9.49
CA PHE A 88 8.13 4.09 9.12
C PHE A 88 8.66 5.12 8.11
N ILE A 89 8.09 5.11 6.91
CA ILE A 89 8.44 6.07 5.86
C ILE A 89 7.55 7.30 6.02
N ASP A 90 8.13 8.43 6.41
CA ASP A 90 7.42 9.70 6.45
C ASP A 90 7.30 10.31 5.04
N GLY A 91 6.17 10.96 4.76
CA GLY A 91 5.90 11.55 3.45
C GLY A 91 4.43 11.54 3.04
N ARG A 92 4.20 11.85 1.75
CA ARG A 92 2.88 11.79 1.11
C ARG A 92 2.56 10.36 0.73
N GLU A 93 1.29 9.97 0.79
CA GLU A 93 0.83 8.62 0.44
C GLU A 93 0.02 8.66 -0.85
N PHE A 94 0.41 7.83 -1.82
CA PHE A 94 -0.22 7.79 -3.14
C PHE A 94 -0.67 6.39 -3.51
N TYR A 95 -1.77 6.33 -4.25
CA TYR A 95 -2.35 5.13 -4.81
C TYR A 95 -2.31 5.20 -6.33
N VAL A 96 -1.67 4.21 -6.93
CA VAL A 96 -1.53 4.11 -8.38
C VAL A 96 -2.20 2.83 -8.85
N GLY A 97 -3.33 2.97 -9.55
CA GLY A 97 -3.93 1.85 -10.27
C GLY A 97 -3.04 1.47 -11.46
N VAL A 98 -2.73 0.19 -11.62
CA VAL A 98 -2.03 -0.35 -12.78
C VAL A 98 -2.97 -1.31 -13.49
N LEU A 99 -3.16 -1.13 -14.80
CA LEU A 99 -4.07 -1.92 -15.64
C LEU A 99 -3.27 -2.55 -16.78
N GLY A 100 -3.34 -3.88 -16.94
CA GLY A 100 -2.71 -4.59 -18.05
C GLY A 100 -2.05 -5.91 -17.69
N ASN A 101 -1.26 -6.42 -18.64
CA ASN A 101 -0.53 -7.69 -18.52
C ASN A 101 0.97 -7.47 -18.78
N SER A 102 1.50 -7.90 -19.92
CA SER A 102 2.89 -7.62 -20.33
C SER A 102 3.09 -6.16 -20.74
N LYS A 103 2.05 -5.54 -21.32
CA LYS A 103 1.93 -4.11 -21.50
C LYS A 103 0.95 -3.59 -20.45
N ALA A 104 1.48 -2.94 -19.42
CA ALA A 104 0.70 -2.33 -18.35
C ALA A 104 0.77 -0.80 -18.46
N MET A 105 -0.26 -0.14 -17.97
CA MET A 105 -0.31 1.32 -17.86
C MET A 105 -0.68 1.70 -16.43
N ALA A 106 -0.08 2.78 -15.94
CA ALA A 106 -0.51 3.45 -14.72
C ALA A 106 -1.73 4.33 -15.03
N LEU A 107 -2.72 4.29 -14.15
CA LEU A 107 -3.85 5.21 -14.10
C LEU A 107 -3.44 6.49 -13.36
N PRO A 108 -4.20 7.60 -13.51
CA PRO A 108 -4.00 8.83 -12.76
C PRO A 108 -3.77 8.58 -11.25
N ILE A 109 -2.77 9.27 -10.71
CA ILE A 109 -2.36 9.14 -9.30
C ILE A 109 -3.45 9.73 -8.40
N ILE A 110 -3.81 9.00 -7.35
CA ILE A 110 -4.64 9.52 -6.25
C ILE A 110 -3.76 9.64 -5.02
N GLU A 111 -3.95 10.72 -4.26
CA GLU A 111 -3.31 10.93 -2.97
C GLU A 111 -4.29 10.63 -1.86
N LEU A 112 -3.83 9.93 -0.82
CA LEU A 112 -4.51 9.96 0.47
C LEU A 112 -4.02 11.21 1.21
N ASP A 113 -4.80 12.28 1.16
CA ASP A 113 -4.45 13.56 1.76
C ASP A 113 -4.65 13.52 3.27
N PHE A 114 -3.58 13.77 4.02
CA PHE A 114 -3.57 13.88 5.49
C PHE A 114 -3.57 15.35 5.97
N SER A 115 -3.88 16.33 5.12
CA SER A 115 -3.80 17.77 5.46
C SER A 115 -4.70 18.18 6.62
N LYS A 116 -5.84 17.48 6.80
CA LYS A 116 -6.79 17.69 7.90
C LYS A 116 -6.49 16.79 9.11
N TYR A 117 -5.49 15.89 9.01
CA TYR A 117 -5.11 14.97 10.08
C TYR A 117 -4.36 15.70 11.20
N PRO A 118 -4.52 15.29 12.48
CA PRO A 118 -3.80 15.91 13.59
C PRO A 118 -2.28 15.90 13.37
N LYS A 119 -1.64 17.07 13.48
CA LYS A 119 -0.21 17.26 13.16
C LYS A 119 0.74 16.44 14.03
N ASP A 120 0.32 16.15 15.26
CA ASP A 120 1.14 15.43 16.24
C ASP A 120 0.98 13.90 16.13
N LEU A 121 0.09 13.42 15.25
CA LEU A 121 -0.09 12.00 15.00
C LEU A 121 0.67 11.57 13.75
N PRO A 122 1.28 10.38 13.77
CA PRO A 122 1.78 9.77 12.56
C PRO A 122 0.69 9.66 11.50
N LYS A 123 1.00 10.15 10.30
CA LYS A 123 0.14 10.03 9.14
C LYS A 123 0.21 8.58 8.69
N ILE A 124 -0.79 7.77 9.02
CA ILE A 124 -0.96 6.40 8.54
C ILE A 124 -2.42 6.16 8.19
N ALA A 125 -2.66 5.38 7.14
CA ALA A 125 -4.00 4.91 6.80
C ALA A 125 -4.43 3.79 7.77
N SER A 126 -4.58 4.09 9.06
CA SER A 126 -4.98 3.12 10.09
C SER A 126 -6.39 2.58 9.83
N TRP A 127 -6.77 1.51 10.54
CA TRP A 127 -8.15 1.00 10.49
C TRP A 127 -9.16 2.11 10.81
N GLU A 128 -8.91 2.87 11.88
CA GLU A 128 -9.78 3.98 12.31
C GLU A 128 -9.85 5.08 11.25
N ALA A 129 -8.73 5.39 10.57
CA ALA A 129 -8.72 6.35 9.48
C ALA A 129 -9.54 5.89 8.25
N LYS A 130 -9.66 4.58 8.03
CA LYS A 130 -10.41 4.00 6.89
C LYS A 130 -11.88 3.70 7.21
N TRP A 131 -12.19 3.31 8.44
CA TRP A 131 -13.48 2.70 8.80
C TRP A 131 -14.16 3.33 10.03
N GLY A 132 -13.50 4.26 10.73
CA GLY A 132 -13.99 4.82 11.99
C GLY A 132 -13.87 3.86 13.18
N ASP A 133 -14.29 4.32 14.36
CA ASP A 133 -14.15 3.59 15.63
C ASP A 133 -15.08 2.35 15.72
N ASP A 134 -16.23 2.38 15.03
CA ASP A 134 -17.28 1.37 15.17
C ASP A 134 -17.44 0.43 13.96
N GLY A 135 -16.63 0.57 12.91
CA GLY A 135 -16.72 -0.28 11.70
C GLY A 135 -18.02 -0.13 10.90
N ASP A 136 -18.84 0.87 11.23
CA ASP A 136 -20.01 1.25 10.45
C ASP A 136 -19.54 1.80 9.10
N GLU A 137 -20.10 1.27 8.00
CA GLU A 137 -19.88 1.67 6.60
C GLU A 137 -20.29 3.13 6.28
N LYS A 138 -20.31 4.03 7.26
CA LYS A 138 -20.26 5.49 7.09
C LYS A 138 -18.83 5.98 6.80
N GLY A 139 -17.97 5.09 6.26
CA GLY A 139 -16.54 5.23 6.02
C GLY A 139 -16.15 6.25 4.96
N ALA A 140 -16.61 7.50 5.08
CA ALA A 140 -16.19 8.59 4.20
C ALA A 140 -15.78 9.87 4.95
N GLU A 141 -15.92 9.94 6.28
CA GLU A 141 -15.52 11.11 7.06
C GLU A 141 -15.01 10.66 8.44
N PHE A 142 -13.84 10.02 8.49
CA PHE A 142 -12.95 10.40 9.59
C PHE A 142 -12.44 11.80 9.21
N GLU A 143 -12.63 12.80 10.08
CA GLU A 143 -12.48 14.24 9.81
C GLU A 143 -11.08 14.70 9.29
N GLY A 144 -10.17 13.79 8.97
CA GLY A 144 -8.75 14.07 8.69
C GLY A 144 -8.14 13.53 7.40
N THR A 145 -8.77 12.59 6.66
CA THR A 145 -8.19 12.03 5.44
C THR A 145 -9.14 11.97 4.25
N GLU A 146 -8.67 12.31 3.05
CA GLU A 146 -9.48 12.35 1.83
C GLU A 146 -8.69 11.83 0.62
N SER A 147 -9.29 10.94 -0.18
CA SER A 147 -8.70 10.47 -1.45
C SER A 147 -8.92 11.51 -2.56
N VAL A 148 -7.87 12.26 -2.91
CA VAL A 148 -7.92 13.40 -3.85
C VAL A 148 -7.02 13.18 -5.07
N PHE A 149 -7.27 13.94 -6.15
CA PHE A 149 -6.31 14.05 -7.25
C PHE A 149 -5.34 15.21 -6.94
N PRO A 150 -4.05 14.94 -6.75
CA PRO A 150 -3.09 15.99 -6.41
C PRO A 150 -2.90 16.94 -7.60
N THR A 151 -2.73 18.23 -7.31
CA THR A 151 -2.57 19.30 -8.32
C THR A 151 -1.19 19.93 -8.31
N ASP A 152 -0.34 19.53 -7.37
CA ASP A 152 0.95 20.13 -7.03
C ASP A 152 2.15 19.21 -7.32
N LEU A 153 1.95 18.10 -8.04
CA LEU A 153 3.04 17.22 -8.47
C LEU A 153 3.68 17.73 -9.76
N SER A 154 5.01 17.69 -9.83
CA SER A 154 5.74 17.95 -11.06
C SER A 154 5.58 16.79 -12.04
N ASP A 155 5.68 17.08 -13.35
CA ASP A 155 5.59 16.03 -14.39
C ASP A 155 6.66 14.94 -14.21
N ASP A 156 7.87 15.33 -13.78
CA ASP A 156 8.98 14.40 -13.49
C ASP A 156 8.65 13.46 -12.33
N LEU A 157 8.04 13.99 -11.25
CA LEU A 157 7.62 13.16 -10.13
C LEU A 157 6.47 12.21 -10.52
N ILE A 158 5.52 12.68 -11.32
CA ILE A 158 4.43 11.85 -11.86
C ILE A 158 5.00 10.69 -12.69
N GLU A 159 5.96 10.96 -13.58
CA GLU A 159 6.60 9.93 -14.40
C GLU A 159 7.34 8.90 -13.54
N LYS A 160 8.09 9.35 -12.53
CA LYS A 160 8.80 8.45 -11.60
C LYS A 160 7.83 7.57 -10.79
N ILE A 161 6.75 8.15 -10.25
CA ILE A 161 5.72 7.42 -9.49
C ILE A 161 5.08 6.34 -10.37
N ASN A 162 4.66 6.70 -11.58
CA ASN A 162 4.04 5.77 -12.53
C ASN A 162 5.00 4.64 -12.91
N LYS A 163 6.28 4.97 -13.15
CA LYS A 163 7.32 4.00 -13.45
C LYS A 163 7.51 3.00 -12.30
N VAL A 164 7.64 3.48 -11.06
CA VAL A 164 7.79 2.61 -9.88
C VAL A 164 6.58 1.69 -9.71
N ALA A 165 5.36 2.20 -9.92
CA ALA A 165 4.14 1.39 -9.84
C ALA A 165 4.13 0.26 -10.90
N ILE A 166 4.45 0.58 -12.16
CA ILE A 166 4.50 -0.41 -13.26
C ILE A 166 5.62 -1.43 -13.02
N ASP A 167 6.81 -0.97 -12.64
CA ASP A 167 7.95 -1.86 -12.36
C ASP A 167 7.62 -2.81 -11.19
N SER A 168 6.95 -2.31 -10.14
CA SER A 168 6.48 -3.12 -9.00
C SER A 168 5.45 -4.17 -9.43
N PHE A 169 4.48 -3.77 -10.26
CA PHE A 169 3.47 -4.66 -10.82
C PHE A 169 4.11 -5.84 -11.57
N HIS A 170 5.11 -5.57 -12.40
CA HIS A 170 5.84 -6.60 -13.13
C HIS A 170 6.74 -7.45 -12.24
N ALA A 171 7.49 -6.83 -11.31
CA ALA A 171 8.36 -7.53 -10.36
C ALA A 171 7.57 -8.57 -9.54
N LEU A 172 6.37 -8.20 -9.08
CA LEU A 172 5.47 -9.06 -8.31
C LEU A 172 4.64 -10.03 -9.18
N ARG A 173 4.88 -10.04 -10.51
CA ARG A 173 4.16 -10.87 -11.49
C ARG A 173 2.65 -10.70 -11.36
N LEU A 174 2.19 -9.46 -11.16
CA LEU A 174 0.78 -9.10 -11.17
C LEU A 174 0.27 -9.09 -12.62
N ARG A 175 -1.05 -9.21 -12.77
CA ARG A 175 -1.74 -9.33 -14.05
C ARG A 175 -3.13 -8.73 -13.92
N ASP A 176 -3.71 -8.38 -15.06
CA ASP A 176 -5.04 -7.79 -15.22
C ASP A 176 -5.12 -6.38 -14.61
N TYR A 177 -5.05 -6.27 -13.29
CA TYR A 177 -5.05 -5.00 -12.57
C TYR A 177 -4.43 -5.14 -11.17
N ALA A 178 -4.02 -4.01 -10.58
CA ALA A 178 -3.67 -3.90 -9.16
C ALA A 178 -3.65 -2.42 -8.74
N ARG A 179 -3.71 -2.13 -7.45
CA ARG A 179 -3.33 -0.83 -6.89
C ARG A 179 -1.98 -0.96 -6.18
N ILE A 180 -1.04 -0.09 -6.50
CA ILE A 180 0.25 0.00 -5.82
C ILE A 180 0.21 1.21 -4.89
N ASP A 181 0.47 0.97 -3.62
CA ASP A 181 0.43 1.97 -2.56
C ASP A 181 1.85 2.41 -2.27
N LEU A 182 2.09 3.71 -2.33
CA LEU A 182 3.42 4.33 -2.34
C LEU A 182 3.52 5.41 -1.27
N ARG A 183 4.70 5.58 -0.68
CA ARG A 183 5.08 6.81 0.01
C ARG A 183 6.16 7.56 -0.72
N VAL A 184 6.04 8.87 -0.74
CA VAL A 184 7.04 9.78 -1.31
C VAL A 184 7.55 10.70 -0.22
N THR A 185 8.84 10.60 0.05
CA THR A 185 9.50 11.43 1.08
C THR A 185 9.62 12.89 0.62
N ALA A 186 9.96 13.80 1.53
CA ALA A 186 10.26 15.19 1.18
C ALA A 186 11.44 15.36 0.20
N LYS A 187 12.25 14.31 -0.01
CA LYS A 187 13.34 14.27 -0.99
C LYS A 187 12.93 13.62 -2.32
N GLU A 188 11.63 13.36 -2.50
CA GLU A 188 11.06 12.66 -3.66
C GLU A 188 11.56 11.22 -3.85
N GLU A 189 11.99 10.57 -2.76
CA GLU A 189 12.27 9.13 -2.78
C GLU A 189 10.95 8.36 -2.69
N ILE A 190 10.71 7.44 -3.62
CA ILE A 190 9.45 6.71 -3.76
C ILE A 190 9.61 5.31 -3.18
N TYR A 191 8.89 5.01 -2.10
CA TYR A 191 8.88 3.72 -1.43
C TYR A 191 7.56 2.98 -1.71
N VAL A 192 7.65 1.72 -2.12
CA VAL A 192 6.48 0.84 -2.21
C VAL A 192 6.13 0.35 -0.83
N ILE A 193 4.91 0.67 -0.39
CA ILE A 193 4.35 0.20 0.89
C ILE A 193 3.78 -1.19 0.70
N GLU A 194 2.94 -1.33 -0.32
CA GLU A 194 2.10 -2.50 -0.54
C GLU A 194 1.61 -2.58 -2.00
N ALA A 195 1.30 -3.80 -2.45
CA ALA A 195 0.63 -4.04 -3.71
C ALA A 195 -0.69 -4.78 -3.45
N ASN A 196 -1.78 -4.25 -3.98
CA ASN A 196 -3.14 -4.74 -3.81
C ASN A 196 -3.64 -5.32 -5.14
N PRO A 197 -3.41 -6.62 -5.42
CA PRO A 197 -3.74 -7.24 -6.71
C PRO A 197 -5.25 -7.49 -6.92
N ASN A 198 -6.05 -7.37 -5.86
CA ASN A 198 -7.52 -7.44 -5.89
C ASN A 198 -8.09 -6.21 -5.17
N CYS A 199 -7.59 -5.01 -5.49
CA CYS A 199 -8.13 -3.79 -4.92
C CYS A 199 -9.63 -3.64 -5.24
N TYR A 200 -10.36 -2.94 -4.37
CA TYR A 200 -11.79 -2.67 -4.57
C TYR A 200 -12.05 -2.10 -5.96
N LEU A 201 -13.08 -2.63 -6.62
CA LEU A 201 -13.53 -2.19 -7.94
C LEU A 201 -14.87 -1.45 -7.87
N GLU A 202 -15.38 -1.09 -6.69
CA GLU A 202 -16.60 -0.29 -6.61
C GLU A 202 -16.41 1.02 -7.41
N GLN A 203 -17.47 1.54 -8.03
CA GLN A 203 -17.40 2.75 -8.85
C GLN A 203 -16.79 3.95 -8.12
N LYS A 204 -16.95 4.03 -6.79
CA LYS A 204 -16.38 5.10 -5.95
C LYS A 204 -14.96 4.81 -5.43
N SER A 205 -14.43 3.61 -5.65
CA SER A 205 -13.06 3.25 -5.25
C SER A 205 -12.02 4.11 -5.97
N GLU A 206 -10.81 4.20 -5.40
CA GLU A 206 -9.71 4.94 -6.02
C GLU A 206 -9.36 4.39 -7.40
N PHE A 207 -9.40 3.06 -7.57
CA PHE A 207 -9.07 2.43 -8.85
C PHE A 207 -10.07 2.84 -9.96
N ALA A 208 -11.37 2.80 -9.67
CA ALA A 208 -12.41 3.19 -10.61
C ALA A 208 -12.40 4.71 -10.90
N ARG A 209 -12.24 5.54 -9.86
CA ARG A 209 -12.12 7.00 -10.01
C ARG A 209 -10.90 7.40 -10.85
N ALA A 210 -9.76 6.73 -10.67
CA ALA A 210 -8.57 6.96 -11.47
C ALA A 210 -8.80 6.61 -12.95
N ALA A 211 -9.47 5.48 -13.23
CA ALA A 211 -9.83 5.11 -14.60
C ALA A 211 -10.77 6.14 -15.26
N GLU A 212 -11.81 6.58 -14.54
CA GLU A 212 -12.74 7.63 -15.02
C GLU A 212 -12.00 8.94 -15.32
N LYS A 213 -11.06 9.35 -14.45
CA LYS A 213 -10.20 10.52 -14.67
C LYS A 213 -9.36 10.42 -15.95
N SER A 214 -9.03 9.21 -16.39
CA SER A 214 -8.36 8.94 -17.68
C SER A 214 -9.30 8.88 -18.89
N GLY A 215 -10.60 9.10 -18.69
CA GLY A 215 -11.63 9.02 -19.73
C GLY A 215 -12.19 7.61 -19.95
N MET A 216 -11.94 6.67 -19.03
CA MET A 216 -12.46 5.30 -19.10
C MET A 216 -13.67 5.16 -18.18
N GLU A 217 -14.85 5.12 -18.78
CA GLU A 217 -16.12 4.87 -18.07
C GLU A 217 -16.10 3.54 -17.29
N TYR A 218 -16.83 3.49 -16.18
CA TYR A 218 -16.81 2.34 -15.27
C TYR A 218 -17.12 1.00 -15.95
N ALA A 219 -18.15 0.94 -16.80
CA ALA A 219 -18.48 -0.27 -17.55
C ALA A 219 -17.36 -0.69 -18.52
N ALA A 220 -16.68 0.28 -19.14
CA ALA A 220 -15.53 0.03 -20.00
C ALA A 220 -14.32 -0.48 -19.22
N LEU A 221 -14.10 0.02 -17.99
CA LEU A 221 -13.06 -0.50 -17.09
C LEU A 221 -13.28 -1.98 -16.76
N ILE A 222 -14.49 -2.35 -16.33
CA ILE A 222 -14.82 -3.74 -16.01
C ILE A 222 -14.68 -4.63 -17.24
N GLY A 223 -15.18 -4.18 -18.39
CA GLY A 223 -15.00 -4.87 -19.67
C GLY A 223 -13.53 -5.07 -20.01
N ARG A 224 -12.70 -4.03 -19.82
CA ARG A 224 -11.27 -4.08 -20.09
C ARG A 224 -10.53 -5.09 -19.20
N ILE A 225 -10.88 -5.17 -17.92
CA ILE A 225 -10.32 -6.19 -17.00
C ILE A 225 -10.69 -7.60 -17.48
N ALA A 226 -11.94 -7.82 -17.90
CA ALA A 226 -12.38 -9.11 -18.43
C ALA A 226 -11.65 -9.50 -19.74
N GLU A 227 -11.45 -8.53 -20.64
CA GLU A 227 -10.64 -8.72 -21.86
C GLU A 227 -9.20 -9.12 -21.52
N LEU A 228 -8.55 -8.38 -20.61
CA LEU A 228 -7.19 -8.66 -20.16
C LEU A 228 -7.07 -10.05 -19.56
N ALA A 229 -8.05 -10.46 -18.74
CA ALA A 229 -8.09 -11.78 -18.13
C ALA A 229 -8.21 -12.89 -19.19
N THR A 230 -9.05 -12.68 -20.21
CA THR A 230 -9.31 -13.62 -21.30
C THR A 230 -8.09 -13.76 -22.21
N ALA A 231 -7.46 -12.64 -22.58
CA ALA A 231 -6.31 -12.60 -23.48
C ALA A 231 -5.10 -13.44 -23.00
N ARG A 232 -5.02 -13.77 -21.70
CA ARG A 232 -3.97 -14.64 -21.15
C ARG A 232 -4.09 -16.10 -21.59
N TYR A 233 -5.31 -16.53 -21.92
CA TYR A 233 -5.64 -17.93 -22.24
C TYR A 233 -5.92 -18.15 -23.71
N SER A 234 -6.09 -17.08 -24.49
CA SER A 234 -6.13 -17.11 -25.95
C SER A 234 -4.71 -17.35 -26.50
N ARG A 235 -4.26 -18.60 -26.40
CA ARG A 235 -3.07 -19.12 -27.09
C ARG A 235 -3.49 -20.05 -28.21
#